data_AF-A0A532DES8-F1
#
_entry.id   AF-A0A532DES8-F1
#
_cell.length_a   1.000
_cell.length_b   1.000
_cell.length_c   1.000
_cell.angle_alpha   90.00
_cell.angle_beta   90.00
_cell.angle_gamma   90.00
#
_symmetry.space_group_name_H-M   'P 1'
#
loop_
_entity.id
_entity.type
_entity.pdbx_description
1 polymer ?
#
loop_
_entity_poly.entity_id
_entity_poly.type
_entity_poly.pdbx_seq_one_letter_code
_entity_poly.pdbx_strand_id
1 'polypeptide(L)'
;PEAIIEKMVEGRLRKFYEEVVLLKQAFVLNPDITVEKALKDAESEIGAPAKIAAYLRFALGEGIEKEETDFAAEVAAAVKK
;
A
#
# COMPACT_ATOMS: atom_id res chain seq x y z
N PRO A 1 -4.66 34.04 -3.47
CA PRO A 1 -4.10 33.23 -2.36
C PRO A 1 -4.87 31.91 -2.16
N GLU A 2 -6.19 31.97 -2.02
CA GLU A 2 -7.05 30.80 -1.82
C GLU A 2 -7.00 29.79 -2.97
N ALA A 3 -7.10 30.25 -4.22
CA ALA A 3 -7.04 29.35 -5.39
C ALA A 3 -5.71 28.57 -5.52
N ILE A 4 -4.61 29.07 -4.93
CA ILE A 4 -3.33 28.36 -4.90
C ILE A 4 -3.36 27.27 -3.81
N ILE A 5 -3.89 27.61 -2.63
CA ILE A 5 -4.04 26.68 -1.51
C ILE A 5 -4.97 25.52 -1.92
N GLU A 6 -6.07 25.80 -2.60
CA GLU A 6 -7.01 24.80 -3.09
C GLU A 6 -6.34 23.81 -4.04
N LYS A 7 -5.58 24.29 -5.03
CA LYS A 7 -4.82 23.42 -5.94
C LYS A 7 -3.75 22.59 -5.23
N MET A 8 -3.12 23.12 -4.19
CA MET A 8 -2.16 22.35 -3.38
C MET A 8 -2.85 21.23 -2.62
N VAL A 9 -4.04 21.48 -2.06
CA VAL A 9 -4.83 20.47 -1.35
C VAL A 9 -5.31 19.39 -2.33
N GLU A 10 -5.81 19.79 -3.50
CA GLU A 10 -6.22 18.85 -4.56
C GLU A 10 -5.06 17.93 -4.98
N GLY A 11 -3.87 18.49 -5.20
CA GLY A 11 -2.68 17.70 -5.54
C GLY A 11 -2.29 16.70 -4.45
N ARG A 12 -2.37 17.09 -3.18
CA ARG A 12 -2.13 16.19 -2.04
C ARG A 12 -3.18 15.08 -1.95
N LEU A 13 -4.46 15.41 -2.16
CA LEU A 13 -5.54 14.43 -2.19
C LEU A 13 -5.36 13.43 -3.32
N ARG A 14 -4.99 13.90 -4.52
CA ARG A 14 -4.71 13.03 -5.65
C ARG A 14 -3.60 12.04 -5.32
N LYS A 15 -2.49 12.52 -4.75
CA LYS A 15 -1.38 11.65 -4.32
C LYS A 15 -1.81 10.65 -3.26
N PHE A 16 -2.61 11.07 -2.27
CA PHE A 16 -3.14 10.18 -1.25
C PHE A 16 -3.97 9.03 -1.88
N TYR A 17 -4.81 9.33 -2.86
CA TYR A 17 -5.57 8.30 -3.57
C TYR A 17 -4.66 7.32 -4.32
N GLU A 18 -3.62 7.81 -5.01
CA GLU A 18 -2.64 6.99 -5.72
C GLU A 18 -1.85 6.06 -4.78
N GLU A 19 -1.65 6.45 -3.53
CA GLU A 19 -0.89 5.65 -2.55
C GLU A 19 -1.77 4.66 -1.76
N VAL A 20 -3.03 5.01 -1.48
CA VAL A 20 -3.87 4.26 -0.51
C VAL A 20 -5.02 3.51 -1.15
N VAL A 21 -5.55 3.95 -2.29
CA VAL A 21 -6.72 3.32 -2.93
C VAL A 21 -6.27 2.34 -4.00
N LEU A 22 -6.53 1.05 -3.79
CA LEU A 22 -6.11 -0.05 -4.68
C LEU A 22 -6.33 0.25 -6.17
N LEU A 23 -7.51 0.73 -6.55
CA LEU A 23 -7.85 1.01 -7.95
C LEU A 23 -7.01 2.13 -8.57
N LYS A 24 -6.53 3.08 -7.77
CA LYS A 24 -5.73 4.23 -8.21
C LYS A 24 -4.23 4.00 -8.11
N GLN A 25 -3.80 2.95 -7.40
CA GLN A 25 -2.40 2.55 -7.32
C GLN A 25 -1.86 2.11 -8.69
N ALA A 26 -0.56 2.33 -8.89
CA ALA A 26 0.18 1.78 -10.03
C ALA A 26 0.17 0.24 -9.97
N PHE A 27 -0.02 -0.39 -11.11
CA PHE A 27 -0.09 -1.84 -11.19
C PHE A 27 1.31 -2.46 -11.10
N VAL A 28 1.52 -3.37 -10.15
CA VAL A 28 2.87 -3.91 -9.84
C VAL A 28 3.54 -4.58 -11.04
N LEU A 29 2.77 -5.24 -11.92
CA LEU A 29 3.33 -5.89 -13.11
C LEU A 29 3.58 -4.92 -14.27
N ASN A 30 2.88 -3.79 -14.30
CA ASN A 30 3.05 -2.73 -15.29
C ASN A 30 2.79 -1.36 -14.63
N PRO A 31 3.83 -0.71 -14.07
CA PRO A 31 3.67 0.53 -13.32
C PRO A 31 3.18 1.74 -14.13
N ASP A 32 3.18 1.65 -15.46
CA ASP A 32 2.70 2.72 -16.35
C ASP A 32 1.17 2.85 -16.34
N ILE A 33 0.46 1.85 -15.80
CA ILE A 33 -0.99 1.83 -15.70
C ILE A 33 -1.44 1.64 -14.26
N THR A 34 -2.66 2.10 -13.95
CA THR A 34 -3.28 1.84 -12.64
C THR A 34 -3.92 0.46 -12.61
N VAL A 35 -4.19 -0.05 -11.41
CA VAL A 35 -4.95 -1.30 -11.21
C VAL A 35 -6.34 -1.21 -11.84
N GLU A 36 -7.01 -0.05 -11.80
CA GLU A 36 -8.29 0.16 -12.48
C GLU A 36 -8.18 -0.03 -13.99
N LYS A 37 -7.11 0.47 -14.61
CA LYS A 37 -6.88 0.30 -16.05
C LYS A 37 -6.55 -1.15 -16.38
N ALA A 38 -5.69 -1.79 -15.58
CA ALA A 38 -5.38 -3.22 -15.74
C ALA A 38 -6.65 -4.10 -15.64
N LEU A 39 -7.57 -3.77 -14.74
CA LEU A 39 -8.85 -4.46 -14.61
C LEU A 39 -9.71 -4.30 -15.88
N LYS A 40 -9.81 -3.09 -16.43
CA LYS A 40 -10.55 -2.82 -17.68
C LYS A 40 -9.93 -3.53 -18.89
N ASP A 41 -8.61 -3.57 -18.98
CA ASP A 41 -7.91 -4.29 -20.04
C ASP A 41 -8.23 -5.80 -19.94
N ALA A 42 -8.24 -6.35 -18.72
CA ALA A 42 -8.62 -7.74 -18.47
C ALA A 42 -10.09 -8.07 -18.78
N GLU A 43 -11.03 -7.12 -18.64
CA GLU A 43 -12.44 -7.34 -19.05
C GLU A 43 -12.54 -7.73 -20.54
N SER A 44 -11.68 -7.17 -21.38
CA SER A 44 -11.64 -7.47 -22.82
C SER A 44 -11.15 -8.89 -23.10
N GLU A 45 -10.18 -9.37 -22.30
CA GLU A 45 -9.65 -10.74 -22.40
C GLU A 45 -10.65 -11.78 -21.87
N ILE A 46 -11.35 -11.45 -20.78
CA ILE A 46 -12.37 -12.30 -20.15
C ILE A 46 -13.65 -12.34 -21.00
N GLY A 47 -13.95 -11.27 -21.73
CA GLY A 47 -15.18 -11.13 -22.52
C GLY A 47 -16.42 -10.80 -21.68
N ALA A 48 -16.23 -10.33 -20.44
CA ALA A 48 -17.31 -9.96 -19.52
C ALA A 48 -16.85 -8.85 -18.54
N PRO A 49 -17.78 -8.06 -17.99
CA PRO A 49 -17.45 -7.07 -16.96
C PRO A 49 -16.83 -7.71 -15.72
N ALA A 50 -15.82 -7.07 -15.16
CA ALA A 50 -15.08 -7.54 -14.01
C ALA A 50 -14.98 -6.44 -12.95
N LYS A 51 -15.16 -6.81 -11.68
CA LYS A 51 -15.10 -5.86 -10.57
C LYS A 51 -14.39 -6.48 -9.38
N ILE A 52 -13.50 -5.70 -8.76
CA ILE A 52 -12.95 -6.03 -7.44
C ILE A 52 -14.02 -5.69 -6.39
N ALA A 53 -14.64 -6.71 -5.81
CA ALA A 53 -15.68 -6.54 -4.79
C ALA A 53 -15.09 -6.27 -3.40
N ALA A 54 -14.05 -7.00 -3.03
CA ALA A 54 -13.32 -6.85 -1.77
C ALA A 54 -11.93 -7.48 -1.90
N TYR A 55 -11.02 -7.06 -1.02
CA TYR A 55 -9.74 -7.73 -0.82
C TYR A 55 -9.41 -7.71 0.67
N LEU A 56 -8.58 -8.66 1.09
CA LEU A 56 -8.03 -8.74 2.44
C LEU A 56 -6.51 -8.89 2.30
N ARG A 57 -5.76 -8.13 3.09
CA ARG A 57 -4.29 -8.21 3.14
C ARG A 57 -3.89 -8.53 4.57
N PHE A 58 -3.31 -9.71 4.75
CA PHE A 58 -2.75 -10.14 6.03
C PHE A 58 -1.23 -10.01 5.96
N ALA A 59 -0.60 -9.47 7.00
CA ALA A 59 0.82 -9.66 7.24
C ALA A 59 1.08 -10.33 8.58
N LEU A 60 2.10 -11.20 8.58
CA LEU A 60 2.61 -11.77 9.81
C LEU A 60 3.13 -10.64 10.72
N GLY A 61 2.66 -10.61 11.97
CA GLY A 61 3.04 -9.58 12.94
C GLY A 61 2.30 -8.25 12.80
N GLU A 62 1.28 -8.16 11.94
CA GLU A 62 0.46 -6.96 11.84
C GLU A 62 -0.22 -6.64 13.18
N GLY A 63 0.03 -5.43 13.70
CA GLY A 63 -0.49 -4.98 15.00
C GLY A 63 0.25 -5.52 16.23
N ILE A 64 1.35 -6.27 16.06
CA ILE A 64 2.18 -6.75 17.17
C ILE A 64 3.38 -5.80 17.34
N GLU A 65 3.59 -5.32 18.55
CA GLU A 65 4.80 -4.56 18.88
C GLU A 65 6.01 -5.51 18.84
N LYS A 66 6.98 -5.20 17.98
CA LYS A 66 8.19 -6.00 17.86
C LYS A 66 9.11 -5.65 19.03
N GLU A 67 9.29 -6.58 19.95
CA GLU A 67 10.31 -6.44 20.99
C GLU A 67 11.70 -6.41 20.34
N GLU A 68 12.40 -5.28 20.47
CA GLU A 68 13.80 -5.17 20.08
C GLU A 68 14.67 -5.65 21.26
N THR A 69 15.18 -6.87 21.15
CA THR A 69 16.11 -7.43 22.14
C THR A 69 17.56 -7.14 21.75
N ASP A 70 18.34 -6.57 22.66
CA ASP A 70 19.80 -6.41 22.52
C ASP A 70 20.50 -7.74 22.85
N PHE A 71 20.81 -8.50 21.80
CA PHE A 71 21.51 -9.77 21.90
C PHE A 71 22.85 -9.66 22.63
N ALA A 72 23.57 -8.54 22.51
CA ALA A 72 24.85 -8.36 23.20
C ALA A 72 24.66 -8.21 24.71
N ALA A 73 23.61 -7.48 25.13
CA ALA A 73 23.24 -7.36 26.54
C ALA A 73 22.79 -8.70 27.14
N GLU A 74 22.01 -9.50 26.39
CA GLU A 74 21.58 -10.84 26.81
C GLU A 74 22.77 -11.79 27.00
N VAL A 75 23.71 -11.81 26.06
CA VAL A 75 24.94 -12.63 26.15
C VAL A 75 25.80 -12.19 27.33
N ALA A 76 25.97 -10.88 27.55
CA ALA A 76 26.72 -10.37 28.68
C ALA A 76 26.08 -10.72 30.04
N ALA A 77 24.75 -10.78 30.12
CA ALA A 77 24.03 -11.19 31.32
C ALA A 77 24.16 -12.70 31.59
N ALA A 78 24.19 -13.54 30.54
CA ALA A 78 24.32 -14.98 30.67
C ALA A 78 25.71 -15.44 31.17
N VAL A 79 26.78 -14.71 30.84
CA VAL A 79 28.18 -15.03 31.23
C VAL A 79 28.54 -14.52 32.64
N LYS A 80 27.79 -13.55 33.18
CA LYS A 80 28.00 -13.01 34.53
C LYS A 80 27.32 -13.81 35.65
N LYS A 81 26.53 -14.83 35.29
CA LYS A 81 25.94 -15.81 36.21
C LYS A 81 26.86 -17.01 36.35
#